data_AF-A0A662NVE3-F1
#
_entry.id   AF-A0A662NVE3-F1
#
_cell.length_a   1.000
_cell.length_b   1.000
_cell.length_c   1.000
_cell.angle_alpha   90.00
_cell.angle_beta   90.00
_cell.angle_gamma   90.00
#
_symmetry.space_group_name_H-M   'P 1'
#
loop_
_entity.id
_entity.type
_entity.pdbx_description
1 polymer ?
#
loop_
_entity_poly.entity_id
_entity_poly.type
_entity_poly.pdbx_seq_one_letter_code
_entity_poly.pdbx_strand_id
1 'polypeptide(L)' 'DLTDLAEGVKTVSKENTIIVEINGIKLEIEAPKYIETLGSLQASITAATIATILKKPVKILEEKLEKNKTTMKVQILGE' A
#
# COMPACT_ATOMS: atom_id res chain seq x y z
N ASP A 1 11.13 7.87 -9.84
CA ASP A 1 10.97 8.36 -8.47
C ASP A 1 9.58 7.93 -7.97
N LEU A 2 9.37 7.64 -6.67
CA LEU A 2 8.00 7.42 -6.15
C LEU A 2 7.11 8.66 -6.35
N THR A 3 7.72 9.85 -6.52
CA THR A 3 7.01 11.08 -6.93
C THR A 3 6.43 11.04 -8.35
N ASP A 4 6.87 10.10 -9.19
CA ASP A 4 6.27 9.86 -10.52
C ASP A 4 4.95 9.09 -10.40
N LEU A 5 4.75 8.38 -9.28
CA LEU A 5 3.58 7.55 -9.01
C LEU A 5 2.54 8.25 -8.14
N ALA A 6 2.97 9.18 -7.28
CA ALA A 6 2.12 9.91 -6.35
C ALA A 6 2.67 11.31 -6.03
N GLU A 7 1.80 12.22 -5.59
CA GLU A 7 2.20 13.55 -5.10
C GLU A 7 2.83 13.51 -3.70
N GLY A 8 2.45 12.53 -2.88
CA GLY A 8 3.04 12.36 -1.56
C GLY A 8 2.61 11.08 -0.86
N VAL A 9 3.48 10.60 0.04
CA VAL A 9 3.24 9.41 0.86
C VAL A 9 3.45 9.76 2.32
N LYS A 10 2.52 9.36 3.18
CA LYS A 10 2.63 9.46 4.65
C LYS A 10 2.46 8.08 5.26
N THR A 11 3.21 7.81 6.32
CA THR A 11 3.18 6.52 7.02
C THR A 11 3.13 6.72 8.52
N VAL A 12 2.29 5.96 9.21
CA VAL A 12 2.25 5.88 10.68
C VAL A 12 2.34 4.42 11.08
N SER A 13 3.28 4.11 11.99
CA SER A 13 3.41 2.79 12.59
C SER A 13 2.78 2.81 13.99
N LYS A 14 1.94 1.82 14.31
CA LYS A 14 1.37 1.60 15.63
C LYS A 14 1.33 0.10 15.91
N GLU A 15 2.03 -0.33 16.96
CA GLU A 15 2.16 -1.75 17.30
C GLU A 15 2.64 -2.57 16.09
N ASN A 16 1.91 -3.62 15.71
CA ASN A 16 2.19 -4.46 14.54
C ASN A 16 1.50 -3.98 13.26
N THR A 17 0.96 -2.76 13.25
CA THR A 17 0.21 -2.22 12.12
C THR A 17 0.90 -0.98 11.56
N ILE A 18 0.98 -0.90 10.24
CA ILE A 18 1.41 0.28 9.51
C ILE A 18 0.23 0.80 8.69
N ILE A 19 -0.08 2.08 8.88
CA ILE A 19 -1.05 2.81 8.07
C ILE A 19 -0.28 3.62 7.05
N VAL A 20 -0.61 3.44 5.78
CA VAL A 20 0.01 4.18 4.66
C VAL A 20 -1.07 4.98 3.96
N GLU A 21 -0.78 6.26 3.75
CA GLU A 21 -1.61 7.21 3.01
C GLU A 21 -0.81 7.68 1.79
N ILE A 22 -1.38 7.49 0.60
CA ILE A 22 -0.80 7.93 -0.68
C ILE A 22 -1.76 8.97 -1.27
N ASN A 23 -1.24 10.15 -1.57
CA ASN A 23 -2.02 11.27 -2.11
C ASN A 23 -1.61 11.56 -3.56
N GLY A 24 -2.58 11.95 -4.39
CA GLY A 24 -2.36 12.41 -5.76
C GLY A 24 -1.74 11.33 -6.66
N ILE A 25 -2.37 10.15 -6.71
CA ILE A 25 -1.92 9.06 -7.58
C ILE A 25 -1.99 9.51 -9.03
N LYS A 26 -0.88 9.36 -9.76
CA LYS A 26 -0.75 9.79 -11.16
C LYS A 26 -0.98 8.65 -12.16
N LEU A 27 -1.17 7.44 -11.67
CA LEU A 27 -1.24 6.22 -12.48
C LEU A 27 -2.50 5.43 -12.15
N GLU A 28 -3.45 5.41 -13.09
CA GLU A 28 -4.54 4.45 -13.13
C GLU A 28 -4.12 3.30 -14.05
N ILE A 29 -3.82 2.13 -13.48
CA ILE A 29 -3.60 0.91 -14.26
C ILE A 29 -4.89 0.12 -14.27
N GLU A 30 -5.53 0.04 -15.44
CA GLU A 30 -6.65 -0.88 -15.66
C GLU A 30 -6.12 -2.31 -15.88
N ALA A 31 -5.91 -3.03 -14.78
CA ALA A 31 -5.53 -4.45 -14.81
C ALA A 31 -6.44 -5.26 -13.88
N PRO A 32 -7.70 -5.52 -14.28
CA PRO A 32 -8.72 -6.09 -13.38
C PRO A 32 -8.32 -7.44 -12.77
N LYS A 33 -7.67 -8.32 -13.54
CA LYS A 33 -7.17 -9.61 -13.01
C LYS A 33 -6.04 -9.47 -11.99
N TYR A 34 -5.17 -8.47 -12.18
CA TYR A 34 -4.11 -8.14 -11.23
C TYR A 34 -4.72 -7.61 -9.94
N ILE A 35 -5.65 -6.66 -10.06
CA ILE A 35 -6.36 -6.04 -8.93
C ILE A 35 -7.13 -7.08 -8.12
N GLU A 36 -7.81 -8.01 -8.78
CA GLU A 36 -8.55 -9.09 -8.12
C GLU A 36 -7.64 -10.02 -7.32
N THR A 37 -6.42 -10.27 -7.80
CA THR A 37 -5.49 -11.24 -7.18
C THR A 37 -4.59 -10.59 -6.13
N LEU A 38 -4.13 -9.36 -6.38
CA LEU A 38 -3.03 -8.72 -5.65
C LEU A 38 -3.41 -7.36 -5.03
N GLY A 39 -4.64 -6.89 -5.25
CA GLY A 39 -5.06 -5.54 -4.88
C GLY A 39 -4.49 -4.48 -5.83
N SER A 40 -4.60 -3.20 -5.48
CA SER A 40 -4.00 -2.16 -6.33
C SER A 40 -2.48 -2.31 -6.42
N LEU A 41 -1.90 -1.75 -7.48
CA LEU A 41 -0.44 -1.71 -7.63
C LEU A 41 0.21 -1.02 -6.42
N GLN A 42 -0.41 0.05 -5.90
CA GLN A 42 0.07 0.81 -4.76
C GLN A 42 0.11 -0.05 -3.50
N ALA A 43 -0.96 -0.82 -3.25
CA ALA A 43 -1.05 -1.73 -2.12
C ALA A 43 0.00 -2.84 -2.23
N SER A 44 0.15 -3.44 -3.42
CA SER A 44 1.16 -4.46 -3.72
C SER A 44 2.59 -3.97 -3.48
N ILE A 45 2.96 -2.80 -4.01
CA ILE A 45 4.29 -2.21 -3.82
C ILE A 45 4.51 -1.91 -2.34
N THR A 46 3.52 -1.36 -1.65
CA THR A 46 3.63 -1.02 -0.22
C THR A 46 3.86 -2.26 0.63
N ALA A 47 3.05 -3.31 0.44
CA ALA A 47 3.20 -4.57 1.17
C ALA A 47 4.55 -5.23 0.91
N ALA A 48 4.98 -5.30 -0.36
CA ALA A 48 6.29 -5.86 -0.72
C ALA A 48 7.46 -5.08 -0.10
N THR A 49 7.36 -3.75 -0.09
CA THR A 49 8.38 -2.86 0.49
C THR A 49 8.48 -3.06 2.00
N ILE A 50 7.35 -3.05 2.71
CA ILE A 50 7.32 -3.26 4.16
C ILE A 50 7.86 -4.65 4.52
N ALA A 51 7.42 -5.70 3.81
CA ALA A 51 7.88 -7.06 4.06
C ALA A 51 9.39 -7.21 3.86
N THR A 52 9.93 -6.56 2.82
CA THR A 52 11.36 -6.58 2.51
C THR A 52 12.19 -5.87 3.58
N ILE A 53 11.76 -4.68 4.00
CA ILE A 53 12.48 -3.88 5.01
C ILE A 53 12.44 -4.56 6.37
N LEU A 54 11.27 -5.04 6.78
CA LEU A 54 11.08 -5.64 8.11
C LEU A 54 11.51 -7.10 8.18
N LYS A 55 11.78 -7.75 7.04
CA LYS A 55 12.06 -9.19 6.92
C LYS A 55 10.98 -10.04 7.59
N LYS A 56 9.74 -9.58 7.54
CA LYS A 56 8.57 -10.24 8.12
C LYS A 56 7.44 -10.31 7.09
N PRO A 57 6.65 -11.39 7.07
CA PRO A 57 5.46 -11.44 6.23
C PRO A 57 4.48 -10.35 6.67
N VAL A 58 3.73 -9.79 5.72
CA VAL A 58 2.70 -8.78 5.98
C VAL A 58 1.40 -9.15 5.29
N LYS A 59 0.29 -8.62 5.81
CA LYS A 59 -1.04 -8.76 5.23
C LYS A 59 -1.68 -7.38 5.09
N ILE A 60 -2.19 -7.07 3.90
CA ILE A 60 -3.07 -5.92 3.71
C ILE A 60 -4.43 -6.30 4.31
N LEU A 61 -4.85 -5.58 5.35
CA LEU A 61 -6.14 -5.81 6.01
C LEU A 61 -7.26 -5.02 5.35
N GLU A 62 -6.94 -3.82 4.88
CA GLU A 62 -7.91 -2.91 4.29
C GLU A 62 -7.21 -2.04 3.26
N GLU A 63 -7.89 -1.83 2.15
CA GLU A 63 -7.53 -0.87 1.13
C GLU A 63 -8.75 -0.02 0.80
N LYS A 64 -8.61 1.30 0.91
CA LYS A 64 -9.62 2.29 0.52
C LYS A 64 -9.05 3.17 -0.57
N LEU A 65 -9.66 3.09 -1.75
CA LEU A 65 -9.38 3.99 -2.86
C LEU A 65 -10.45 5.09 -2.93
N GLU A 66 -9.99 6.32 -2.84
CA GLU A 66 -10.76 7.54 -3.10
C GLU A 66 -10.13 8.27 -4.29
N LYS A 67 -10.87 9.19 -4.93
CA LYS A 67 -10.46 9.87 -6.18
C LYS A 67 -9.00 10.33 -6.22
N ASN A 68 -8.50 10.89 -5.12
CA ASN A 68 -7.13 11.43 -5.04
C ASN A 68 -6.32 10.86 -3.86
N LYS A 69 -6.83 9.82 -3.21
CA LYS A 69 -6.26 9.33 -1.96
C LYS A 69 -6.44 7.82 -1.83
N THR A 70 -5.36 7.12 -1.55
CA THR A 70 -5.40 5.71 -1.16
C THR A 70 -4.93 5.57 0.27
N THR A 71 -5.75 4.94 1.10
CA THR A 71 -5.38 4.58 2.47
C THR A 71 -5.35 3.07 2.58
N MET A 72 -4.28 2.55 3.17
CA MET A 72 -4.13 1.11 3.38
C MET A 72 -3.66 0.81 4.80
N LYS A 73 -4.21 -0.28 5.36
CA LYS A 73 -3.83 -0.81 6.66
C LYS A 73 -3.09 -2.11 6.45
N VAL A 74 -1.81 -2.14 6.81
CA VAL A 74 -0.94 -3.30 6.67
C VAL A 74 -0.61 -3.85 8.05
N GLN A 75 -0.86 -5.14 8.25
CA GLN A 75 -0.48 -5.87 9.46
C GLN A 75 0.81 -6.64 9.22
N ILE A 76 1.73 -6.58 10.17
CA ILE A 76 2.93 -7.41 10.20
C ILE A 76 2.56 -8.73 10.88
N LEU A 77 2.90 -9.85 10.24
CA LEU A 77 2.60 -11.19 10.73
C LEU A 77 3.83 -11.79 11.45
N GLY A 78 3.59 -12.64 12.44
CA GLY A 78 4.64 -13.32 13.21
C GLY A 78 5.06 -12.59 14.50
N GLU A 79 4.09 -11.97 15.18
CA GLU A 79 4.14 -11.82 16.65
C GLU A 79 3.36 -12.96 17.30
#